data_AF-A0A358SLM4-F1
#
_entry.id   AF-A0A358SLM4-F1
#
_cell.length_a   1.000
_cell.length_b   1.000
_cell.length_c   1.000
_cell.angle_alpha   90.00
_cell.angle_beta   90.00
_cell.angle_gamma   90.00
#
_symmetry.space_group_name_H-M   'P 1'
#
loop_
_entity.id
_entity.type
_entity.pdbx_description
1 polymer ?
#
loop_
_entity_poly.entity_id
_entity_poly.type
_entity_poly.pdbx_seq_one_letter_code
_entity_poly.pdbx_strand_id
1 'polypeptide(L)'
;MGTVARRPAPEMMVALLLYGYCQGERSSRVTGKRCVRDVGYRVVTGGLQPDHATIARFRARHENALGGLFSRVLRLLAAEGMVSLGTLSLDGTKLAGNSASKANRTLPQIGKLLAEAAAVDAAEDAQDDSNAQPATPRALARRAERRQRLAAARDRLA
;
A
#
# COMPACT_ATOMS: atom_id res chain seq x y z
N MET A 1 -20.50 -13.79 11.86
CA MET A 1 -20.69 -12.74 10.83
C MET A 1 -19.57 -12.86 9.81
N GLY A 2 -19.83 -13.51 8.67
CA GLY A 2 -18.84 -13.70 7.62
C GLY A 2 -18.57 -12.40 6.88
N THR A 3 -17.31 -11.96 6.85
CA THR A 3 -16.89 -10.83 6.03
C THR A 3 -16.96 -11.24 4.56
N VAL A 4 -18.01 -10.81 3.86
CA VAL A 4 -17.99 -10.76 2.40
C VAL A 4 -16.74 -9.96 2.03
N ALA A 5 -15.83 -10.56 1.26
CA ALA A 5 -14.61 -9.91 0.79
C ALA A 5 -14.98 -8.74 -0.13
N ARG A 6 -15.34 -7.60 0.47
CA ARG A 6 -15.66 -6.37 -0.23
C ARG A 6 -14.35 -5.87 -0.82
N ARG A 7 -14.32 -5.71 -2.14
CA ARG A 7 -13.15 -5.15 -2.82
C ARG A 7 -12.90 -3.76 -2.20
N PRO A 8 -11.67 -3.46 -1.75
CA PRO A 8 -11.33 -2.15 -1.24
C PRO A 8 -11.74 -1.05 -2.23
N ALA A 9 -12.39 0.00 -1.72
CA ALA A 9 -12.70 1.17 -2.53
C ALA A 9 -11.39 1.83 -3.01
N PRO A 10 -11.28 2.25 -4.27
CA PRO A 10 -10.05 2.88 -4.80
C PRO A 10 -9.58 4.08 -3.97
N GLU A 11 -10.51 4.89 -3.46
CA GLU A 11 -10.24 6.08 -2.65
C GLU A 11 -9.54 5.69 -1.34
N MET A 12 -10.01 4.62 -0.70
CA MET A 12 -9.39 4.09 0.51
C MET A 12 -7.98 3.54 0.21
N MET A 13 -7.80 2.84 -0.91
CA MET A 13 -6.48 2.32 -1.28
C MET A 13 -5.47 3.43 -1.57
N VAL A 14 -5.91 4.53 -2.20
CA VAL A 14 -5.08 5.73 -2.40
C VAL A 14 -4.72 6.36 -1.05
N ALA A 15 -5.69 6.53 -0.15
CA ALA A 15 -5.45 7.09 1.18
C ALA A 15 -4.49 6.22 2.01
N LEU A 16 -4.65 4.89 1.96
CA LEU A 16 -3.78 3.93 2.62
C LEU A 16 -2.34 4.04 2.12
N LEU A 17 -2.13 4.08 0.81
CA LEU A 17 -0.79 4.23 0.23
C LEU A 17 -0.17 5.58 0.58
N LEU A 18 -0.94 6.67 0.50
CA LEU A 18 -0.47 8.00 0.87
C LEU A 18 -0.04 8.04 2.34
N TYR A 19 -0.89 7.55 3.24
CA TYR A 19 -0.61 7.50 4.67
C TYR A 19 0.64 6.66 4.98
N GLY A 20 0.74 5.47 4.38
CA GLY A 20 1.93 4.63 4.54
C GLY A 20 3.20 5.34 4.08
N TYR A 21 3.14 6.02 2.95
CA TYR A 21 4.27 6.74 2.38
C TYR A 21 4.70 7.94 3.22
N CYS A 22 3.76 8.67 3.83
CA CYS A 22 4.05 9.71 4.80
C CYS A 22 4.77 9.17 6.04
N GLN A 23 4.45 7.95 6.46
CA GLN A 23 5.09 7.26 7.57
C GLN A 23 6.40 6.54 7.18
N GLY A 24 6.84 6.66 5.92
CA GLY A 24 8.04 6.00 5.42
C GLY A 24 7.88 4.51 5.13
N GLU A 25 6.66 3.98 5.17
CA GLU A 25 6.37 2.57 4.89
C GLU A 25 6.26 2.34 3.38
N ARG A 26 7.07 1.42 2.84
CA ARG A 26 7.13 1.11 1.39
C ARG A 26 6.74 -0.33 1.08
N SER A 27 6.79 -1.21 2.07
CA SER A 27 6.42 -2.62 1.91
C SER A 27 4.90 -2.76 1.91
N SER A 28 4.36 -3.41 0.88
CA SER A 28 2.94 -3.78 0.86
C SER A 28 2.61 -4.81 1.95
N ARG A 29 3.57 -5.66 2.32
CA ARG A 29 3.44 -6.66 3.38
C ARG A 29 3.36 -6.03 4.75
N VAL A 30 4.25 -5.09 5.05
CA VAL A 30 4.20 -4.36 6.31
C VAL A 30 2.96 -3.46 6.36
N THR A 31 2.60 -2.80 5.26
CA THR A 31 1.33 -2.04 5.15
C THR A 31 0.12 -2.91 5.49
N GLY A 32 0.02 -4.12 4.91
CA GLY A 32 -1.05 -5.07 5.22
C GLY A 32 -1.07 -5.49 6.69
N LYS A 33 0.10 -5.77 7.29
CA LYS A 33 0.21 -6.08 8.73
C LYS A 33 -0.22 -4.90 9.61
N ARG A 34 0.14 -3.67 9.23
CA ARG A 34 -0.24 -2.44 9.94
C ARG A 34 -1.74 -2.18 9.88
N CYS A 35 -2.44 -2.55 8.80
CA CYS A 35 -3.90 -2.49 8.73
C CYS A 35 -4.61 -3.33 9.82
N VAL A 36 -3.92 -4.31 10.41
CA VAL A 36 -4.44 -5.11 11.53
C VAL A 36 -4.00 -4.54 12.88
N ARG A 37 -2.73 -4.12 13.00
CA ARG A 37 -2.07 -3.86 14.28
C ARG A 37 -2.00 -2.38 14.67
N ASP A 38 -2.03 -1.48 13.69
CA ASP A 38 -1.84 -0.05 13.89
C ASP A 38 -3.17 0.71 13.82
N VAL A 39 -3.43 1.55 14.82
CA VAL A 39 -4.70 2.29 14.94
C VAL A 39 -4.86 3.29 13.79
N GLY A 40 -3.81 3.98 13.38
CA GLY A 40 -3.88 4.94 12.28
C GLY A 40 -4.24 4.28 10.96
N TYR A 41 -3.62 3.13 10.67
CA TYR A 41 -3.97 2.35 9.47
C TYR A 41 -5.41 1.83 9.54
N ARG A 42 -5.86 1.34 10.70
CA ARG A 42 -7.25 0.89 10.88
C ARG A 42 -8.27 2.02 10.69
N VAL A 43 -7.95 3.24 11.11
CA VAL A 43 -8.81 4.42 10.89
C VAL A 43 -8.88 4.72 9.39
N VAL A 44 -7.73 4.77 8.71
CA VAL A 44 -7.67 5.03 7.26
C VAL A 44 -8.44 3.99 6.46
N THR A 45 -8.36 2.71 6.84
CA THR A 45 -9.05 1.63 6.14
C THR A 45 -10.50 1.44 6.57
N GLY A 46 -11.00 2.18 7.56
CA GLY A 46 -12.31 1.95 8.16
C GLY A 46 -12.46 0.53 8.74
N GLY A 47 -11.35 -0.05 9.24
CA GLY A 47 -11.28 -1.40 9.77
C GLY A 47 -11.12 -2.51 8.71
N LEU A 48 -11.07 -2.18 7.42
CA LEU A 48 -10.74 -3.16 6.37
C LEU A 48 -9.27 -3.59 6.46
N GLN A 49 -9.02 -4.84 6.11
CA GLN A 49 -7.69 -5.46 6.16
C GLN A 49 -7.30 -5.96 4.77
N PRO A 50 -6.94 -5.05 3.83
CA PRO A 50 -6.47 -5.47 2.52
C PRO A 50 -5.17 -6.28 2.65
N ASP A 51 -5.09 -7.39 1.92
CA ASP A 51 -3.87 -8.17 1.86
C ASP A 51 -2.78 -7.45 1.05
N HIS A 52 -1.53 -7.84 1.28
CA HIS A 52 -0.35 -7.25 0.64
C HIS A 52 -0.43 -7.35 -0.90
N ALA A 53 -0.90 -8.48 -1.42
CA ALA A 53 -1.07 -8.70 -2.86
C ALA A 53 -2.11 -7.75 -3.50
N THR A 54 -3.16 -7.38 -2.76
CA THR A 54 -4.15 -6.40 -3.20
C THR A 54 -3.57 -5.00 -3.20
N ILE A 55 -2.77 -4.64 -2.18
CA ILE A 55 -2.06 -3.37 -2.09
C ILE A 55 -1.04 -3.23 -3.24
N ALA A 56 -0.16 -4.21 -3.40
CA ALA A 56 0.88 -4.23 -4.43
C ALA A 56 0.27 -4.13 -5.84
N ARG A 57 -0.75 -4.96 -6.14
CA ARG A 57 -1.42 -4.92 -7.45
C ARG A 57 -2.15 -3.61 -7.70
N PHE A 58 -2.76 -3.01 -6.67
CA PHE A 58 -3.39 -1.70 -6.81
C PHE A 58 -2.35 -0.62 -7.14
N ARG A 59 -1.23 -0.58 -6.41
CA ARG A 59 -0.13 0.35 -6.67
C ARG A 59 0.40 0.18 -8.10
N ALA A 60 0.76 -1.04 -8.49
CA ALA A 60 1.33 -1.32 -9.81
C ALA A 60 0.36 -0.94 -10.95
N ARG A 61 -0.93 -1.27 -10.80
CA ARG A 61 -1.95 -0.91 -11.80
C ARG A 61 -2.13 0.59 -11.96
N HIS A 62 -1.96 1.36 -10.89
CA HIS A 62 -2.27 2.78 -10.84
C HIS A 62 -1.04 3.67 -10.66
N GLU A 63 0.17 3.14 -10.90
CA GLU A 63 1.43 3.82 -10.57
C GLU A 63 1.53 5.21 -11.19
N ASN A 64 1.24 5.34 -12.50
CA ASN A 64 1.26 6.62 -13.20
C ASN A 64 0.22 7.61 -12.63
N ALA A 65 -0.98 7.13 -12.30
CA ALA A 65 -2.05 7.96 -11.73
C ALA A 65 -1.71 8.43 -10.31
N LEU A 66 -1.15 7.54 -9.49
CA LEU A 66 -0.67 7.84 -8.14
C LEU A 66 0.47 8.85 -8.18
N GLY A 67 1.44 8.65 -9.07
CA GLY A 67 2.55 9.58 -9.28
C GLY A 67 2.07 10.97 -9.69
N GLY A 68 1.13 11.04 -10.63
CA GLY A 68 0.51 12.30 -11.05
C GLY A 68 -0.30 12.97 -9.93
N LEU A 69 -1.10 12.22 -9.19
CA LEU A 69 -1.91 12.72 -8.07
C LEU A 69 -1.02 13.30 -6.96
N PHE A 70 -0.08 12.51 -6.45
CA PHE A 70 0.82 12.95 -5.38
C PHE A 70 1.64 14.16 -5.81
N SER A 71 2.04 14.20 -7.08
CA SER A 71 2.75 15.33 -7.68
C SER A 71 1.91 16.61 -7.68
N ARG A 72 0.63 16.52 -8.04
CA ARG A 72 -0.30 17.66 -8.02
C ARG A 72 -0.56 18.15 -6.61
N VAL A 73 -0.74 17.23 -5.65
CA VAL A 73 -0.93 17.59 -4.23
C VAL A 73 0.28 18.38 -3.71
N LEU A 74 1.50 17.91 -3.97
CA LEU A 74 2.70 18.63 -3.54
C LEU A 74 2.86 20.00 -4.22
N ARG A 75 2.52 20.11 -5.51
CA ARG A 75 2.52 21.41 -6.21
C ARG A 75 1.52 22.38 -5.60
N LEU A 76 0.32 21.91 -5.25
CA LEU A 76 -0.70 22.71 -4.60
C LEU A 76 -0.21 23.20 -3.23
N LEU A 77 0.30 22.29 -2.40
CA LEU A 77 0.85 22.66 -1.09
C LEU A 77 2.00 23.65 -1.19
N ALA A 78 2.82 23.57 -2.25
CA ALA A 78 3.88 24.53 -2.50
C ALA A 78 3.37 25.90 -2.98
N ALA A 79 2.34 25.91 -3.82
CA ALA A 79 1.69 27.16 -4.25
C ALA A 79 1.05 27.90 -3.07
N GLU A 80 0.49 27.17 -2.10
CA GLU A 80 -0.05 27.72 -0.85
C GLU A 80 1.01 28.03 0.22
N GLY A 81 2.31 27.88 -0.10
CA GLY A 81 3.40 28.14 0.83
C GLY A 81 3.52 27.15 2.00
N MET A 82 2.75 26.05 1.99
CA MET A 82 2.75 25.02 3.04
C MET A 82 3.93 24.06 2.95
N VAL A 83 4.53 23.92 1.76
CA VAL A 83 5.68 23.04 1.53
C VAL A 83 6.69 23.72 0.61
N SER A 84 7.96 23.81 1.03
CA SER A 84 9.03 24.24 0.13
C SER A 84 9.50 23.07 -0.75
N LEU A 85 9.37 23.22 -2.08
CA LEU A 85 9.89 22.25 -3.06
C LEU A 85 11.38 22.45 -3.40
N GLY A 86 12.07 23.36 -2.70
CA GLY A 86 13.50 23.62 -2.76
C GLY A 86 14.10 23.77 -1.37
N THR A 87 15.34 23.33 -1.20
CA THR A 87 16.15 23.28 0.02
C THR A 87 15.93 24.39 1.06
N LEU A 88 15.67 23.96 2.30
CA LEU A 88 15.86 24.58 3.65
C LEU A 88 15.32 26.00 3.96
N SER A 89 14.42 26.08 4.98
CA SER A 89 14.38 27.10 6.07
C SER A 89 13.27 26.70 7.07
N LEU A 90 13.56 26.44 8.36
CA LEU A 90 13.68 27.34 9.53
C LEU A 90 12.33 27.89 10.05
N ASP A 91 11.81 27.18 11.06
CA ASP A 91 10.89 27.55 12.14
C ASP A 91 9.49 28.14 11.84
N GLY A 92 8.50 27.67 12.62
CA GLY A 92 7.31 28.44 12.95
C GLY A 92 5.95 27.85 12.56
N THR A 93 5.50 26.74 13.18
CA THR A 93 4.17 26.67 13.85
C THR A 93 3.91 25.33 14.55
N LYS A 94 3.52 25.41 15.83
CA LYS A 94 3.16 24.27 16.67
C LYS A 94 1.76 23.76 16.34
N LEU A 95 1.68 22.80 15.43
CA LEU A 95 0.59 21.82 15.43
C LEU A 95 1.14 20.53 16.04
N ALA A 96 0.38 19.89 16.93
CA ALA A 96 0.72 18.58 17.51
C ALA A 96 0.58 17.43 16.49
N GLY A 97 0.94 17.68 15.23
CA GLY A 97 1.09 16.69 14.18
C GLY A 97 2.58 16.49 13.92
N ASN A 98 3.00 15.25 13.69
CA ASN A 98 4.36 14.89 13.34
C ASN A 98 4.77 15.55 12.00
N SER A 99 5.17 16.82 12.05
CA SER A 99 5.65 17.60 10.91
C SER A 99 7.16 17.39 10.77
N ALA A 100 7.56 16.17 10.43
CA ALA A 100 8.95 15.89 10.11
C ALA A 100 9.28 16.51 8.75
N SER A 101 10.16 17.51 8.70
CA SER A 101 10.66 18.12 7.45
C SER A 101 11.24 17.09 6.46
N LYS A 102 11.70 15.94 6.98
CA LYS A 102 12.14 14.76 6.20
C LYS A 102 11.00 14.03 5.46
N ALA A 103 9.75 14.31 5.78
CA ALA A 103 8.57 13.75 5.11
C ALA A 103 8.15 14.58 3.88
N ASN A 104 8.67 15.81 3.72
CA ASN A 104 8.47 16.59 2.52
C ASN A 104 9.18 15.93 1.34
N ARG A 105 8.47 15.82 0.22
CA ARG A 105 8.97 15.18 -1.00
C ARG A 105 8.90 16.16 -2.16
N THR A 106 9.81 16.01 -3.11
CA THR A 106 9.79 16.72 -4.40
C THR A 106 9.22 15.81 -5.49
N LEU A 107 8.87 16.38 -6.65
CA LEU A 107 8.30 15.60 -7.77
C LEU A 107 9.18 14.41 -8.20
N PRO A 108 10.50 14.57 -8.39
CA PRO A 108 11.37 13.44 -8.71
C PRO A 108 11.42 12.40 -7.59
N GLN A 109 11.27 12.83 -6.33
CA GLN A 109 11.26 11.92 -5.20
C GLN A 109 9.99 11.05 -5.17
N ILE A 110 8.84 11.52 -5.68
CA ILE A 110 7.64 10.66 -5.80
C ILE A 110 7.89 9.48 -6.74
N GLY A 111 8.51 9.72 -7.90
CA GLY A 111 8.86 8.64 -8.83
C GLY A 111 9.78 7.62 -8.16
N LYS A 112 10.81 8.09 -7.45
CA LYS A 112 11.71 7.23 -6.67
C LYS A 112 10.97 6.43 -5.60
N LEU A 113 10.02 7.04 -4.91
CA LEU A 113 9.23 6.41 -3.87
C LEU A 113 8.33 5.28 -4.38
N LEU A 114 7.75 5.44 -5.57
CA LEU A 114 6.96 4.38 -6.23
C LEU A 114 7.87 3.24 -6.71
N ALA A 115 9.01 3.57 -7.30
CA ALA A 115 10.01 2.61 -7.71
C ALA A 115 10.60 1.82 -6.53
N GLU A 116 10.88 2.49 -5.41
CA GLU A 116 11.34 1.87 -4.17
C GLU A 116 10.30 0.88 -3.64
N ALA A 117 9.02 1.26 -3.61
CA ALA A 117 7.96 0.35 -3.19
C ALA A 117 7.84 -0.88 -4.11
N ALA A 118 8.05 -0.71 -5.42
CA ALA A 118 8.11 -1.83 -6.36
C ALA A 118 9.32 -2.74 -6.12
N ALA A 119 10.50 -2.16 -5.87
CA ALA A 119 11.71 -2.90 -5.60
C ALA A 119 11.65 -3.68 -4.28
N VAL A 120 11.09 -3.06 -3.22
CA VAL A 120 10.89 -3.72 -1.92
C VAL A 120 9.97 -4.93 -2.08
N ASP A 121 8.80 -4.76 -2.71
CA ASP A 121 7.89 -5.88 -2.93
C ASP A 121 8.54 -7.00 -3.76
N ALA A 122 9.30 -6.67 -4.81
CA ALA A 122 9.98 -7.67 -5.64
C ALA A 122 11.08 -8.44 -4.86
N ALA A 123 11.84 -7.74 -4.01
CA ALA A 123 12.85 -8.37 -3.15
C ALA A 123 12.21 -9.29 -2.11
N GLU A 124 11.09 -8.85 -1.52
CA GLU A 124 10.28 -9.64 -0.59
C GLU A 124 9.70 -10.90 -1.28
N ASP A 125 9.24 -10.80 -2.53
CA ASP A 125 8.75 -11.95 -3.32
C ASP A 125 9.87 -12.97 -3.59
N ALA A 126 11.07 -12.51 -3.97
CA ALA A 126 12.22 -13.39 -4.21
C ALA A 126 12.68 -14.15 -2.96
N GLN A 127 12.59 -13.52 -1.77
CA GLN A 127 12.92 -14.17 -0.50
C GLN A 127 11.88 -15.23 -0.10
N ASP A 128 10.60 -15.00 -0.36
CA ASP A 128 9.56 -15.98 -0.07
C ASP A 128 9.66 -17.21 -0.99
N ASP A 129 10.01 -17.02 -2.27
CA ASP A 129 10.28 -18.13 -3.20
C ASP A 129 11.45 -19.00 -2.71
N SER A 130 12.46 -18.40 -2.06
CA SER A 130 13.59 -19.14 -1.47
C SER A 130 13.24 -19.92 -0.19
N ASN A 131 12.18 -19.51 0.51
CA ASN A 131 11.66 -20.16 1.73
C ASN A 131 10.35 -20.95 1.47
N ALA A 132 9.99 -21.19 0.21
CA ALA A 132 8.66 -21.65 -0.17
C ALA A 132 8.37 -23.10 0.29
N GLN A 133 7.30 -23.26 1.09
CA GLN A 133 6.43 -24.44 0.99
C GLN A 133 5.83 -24.48 -0.43
N PRO A 134 5.63 -25.68 -1.02
CA PRO A 134 5.42 -25.83 -2.46
C PRO A 134 4.31 -24.90 -2.95
N ALA A 135 4.64 -24.10 -3.98
CA ALA A 135 3.74 -23.15 -4.60
C ALA A 135 2.38 -23.81 -4.89
N THR A 136 1.28 -23.08 -4.67
CA THR A 136 -0.05 -23.58 -5.07
C THR A 136 0.03 -24.08 -6.51
N PRO A 137 -0.25 -25.37 -6.77
CA PRO A 137 -0.14 -25.97 -8.10
C PRO A 137 -0.80 -25.08 -9.15
N ARG A 138 -0.28 -25.02 -10.39
CA ARG A 138 -0.90 -24.23 -11.48
C ARG A 138 -2.41 -24.47 -11.63
N ALA A 139 -2.88 -25.69 -11.33
CA ALA A 139 -4.29 -26.07 -11.31
C ALA A 139 -5.15 -25.39 -10.20
N LEU A 140 -4.52 -24.62 -9.33
CA LEU A 140 -5.09 -23.81 -8.25
C LEU A 140 -4.73 -22.33 -8.42
N ALA A 141 -4.25 -21.89 -9.58
CA ALA A 141 -3.88 -20.50 -9.82
C ALA A 141 -5.12 -19.57 -9.88
N ARG A 142 -6.23 -20.04 -10.47
CA ARG A 142 -7.47 -19.25 -10.58
C ARG A 142 -8.37 -19.47 -9.37
N ARG A 143 -8.98 -18.38 -8.89
CA ARG A 143 -9.90 -18.38 -7.75
C ARG A 143 -11.09 -19.33 -7.94
N ALA A 144 -11.63 -19.41 -9.16
CA ALA A 144 -12.74 -20.31 -9.50
C ALA A 144 -12.33 -21.79 -9.39
N GLU A 145 -11.21 -22.15 -10.00
CA GLU A 145 -10.64 -23.51 -9.98
C GLU A 145 -10.29 -23.95 -8.55
N ARG A 146 -9.75 -23.04 -7.72
CA ARG A 146 -9.53 -23.29 -6.28
C ARG A 146 -10.81 -23.63 -5.54
N ARG A 147 -11.84 -22.80 -5.69
CA ARG A 147 -13.13 -22.99 -5.02
C ARG A 147 -13.77 -24.31 -5.40
N GLN A 148 -13.76 -24.64 -6.69
CA GLN A 148 -14.36 -25.86 -7.21
C GLN A 148 -13.65 -27.11 -6.68
N ARG A 149 -12.31 -27.10 -6.64
CA ARG A 149 -11.54 -28.23 -6.08
C ARG A 149 -11.68 -28.38 -4.58
N LEU A 150 -11.73 -27.28 -3.83
CA LEU A 150 -11.97 -27.33 -2.39
C LEU A 150 -13.37 -27.85 -2.06
N ALA A 151 -14.39 -27.47 -2.86
CA ALA A 151 -15.73 -28.04 -2.73
C ALA A 151 -15.73 -29.54 -3.04
N ALA A 152 -15.14 -29.96 -4.16
CA ALA A 152 -15.06 -31.37 -4.53
C ALA A 152 -14.24 -32.22 -3.53
N ALA A 153 -13.20 -31.65 -2.92
CA ALA A 153 -12.43 -32.32 -1.88
C ALA A 153 -13.22 -32.46 -0.57
N ARG A 154 -13.97 -31.42 -0.18
CA ARG A 154 -14.89 -31.48 0.97
C ARG A 154 -15.95 -32.56 0.78
N ASP A 155 -16.52 -32.65 -0.42
CA ASP A 155 -17.59 -33.61 -0.71
C ASP A 155 -17.08 -35.06 -0.82
N ARG A 156 -15.77 -35.29 -1.00
CA ARG A 156 -15.13 -36.62 -0.92
C ARG A 156 -14.79 -37.07 0.50
N LEU A 157 -14.79 -36.13 1.45
CA LEU A 157 -14.47 -36.36 2.86
C LEU A 157 -15.73 -36.39 3.75
N ALA A 158 -16.91 -36.22 3.13
CA ALA A 158 -18.22 -36.42 3.73
C ALA A 158 -18.73 -37.82 3.41
#